data_AF-A0A3D3BR77-F1
#
_entry.id   AF-A0A3D3BR77-F1
#
_cell.length_a   1.000
_cell.length_b   1.000
_cell.length_c   1.000
_cell.angle_alpha   90.00
_cell.angle_beta   90.00
_cell.angle_gamma   90.00
#
_symmetry.space_group_name_H-M   'P 1'
#
loop_
_entity.id
_entity.type
_entity.pdbx_description
1 polymer ?
#
loop_
_entity_poly.entity_id
_entity_poly.type
_entity_poly.pdbx_seq_one_letter_code
_entity_poly.pdbx_strand_id
1 'polypeptide(L)' 'MLGAGGQLVGQDETSERRIDVPVVTLGHQIDIEKALDVDPTLVLVDELIGPPEAIDALKQSGADVVSVPPV' A
#
# COMPACT_ATOMS: atom_id res chain seq x y z
N MET A 1 -7.67 5.56 15.38
CA MET A 1 -6.94 6.50 14.51
C MET A 1 -5.66 6.93 15.20
N LEU A 2 -4.52 6.85 14.50
CA LEU A 2 -3.18 7.17 15.03
C LEU A 2 -2.63 8.54 14.58
N GLY A 3 -3.39 9.30 13.79
CA GLY A 3 -2.98 10.63 13.32
C GLY A 3 -1.98 10.65 12.15
N ALA A 4 -1.70 9.49 11.53
CA ALA A 4 -0.71 9.36 10.44
C ALA A 4 -1.24 9.73 9.03
N GLY A 5 -2.51 10.16 8.91
CA GLY A 5 -3.12 10.39 7.59
C GLY A 5 -2.37 11.40 6.72
N GLY A 6 -1.66 12.38 7.29
CA GLY A 6 -0.88 13.36 6.53
C GLY A 6 0.38 12.80 5.87
N GLN A 7 0.71 11.52 6.08
CA GLN A 7 1.89 10.84 5.57
C GLN A 7 1.56 9.83 4.47
N LEU A 8 0.27 9.66 4.13
CA LEU A 8 -0.14 8.70 3.10
C LEU A 8 0.26 9.18 1.71
N VAL A 9 0.97 8.32 0.98
CA VAL A 9 1.37 8.53 -0.42
C VAL A 9 0.64 7.61 -1.39
N GLY A 10 -0.03 6.57 -0.88
CA GLY A 10 -0.90 5.67 -1.64
C GLY A 10 -1.95 5.01 -0.73
N GLN A 11 -3.04 4.54 -1.32
CA GLN A 11 -4.13 3.84 -0.62
C GLN A 11 -4.72 2.73 -1.50
N ASP A 12 -5.45 1.78 -0.90
CA ASP A 12 -6.24 0.80 -1.64
C ASP A 12 -7.64 1.35 -2.00
N GLU A 13 -8.40 0.61 -2.82
CA GLU A 13 -9.75 1.00 -3.25
C GLU A 13 -10.80 1.11 -2.13
N THR A 14 -10.63 0.36 -1.05
CA THR A 14 -11.58 0.21 0.07
C THR A 14 -11.28 1.15 1.24
N SER A 15 -10.09 1.75 1.27
CA SER A 15 -9.73 2.81 2.20
C SER A 15 -10.66 4.02 2.09
N GLU A 16 -10.79 4.80 3.19
CA GLU A 16 -11.51 6.07 3.17
C GLU A 16 -10.85 7.02 2.16
N ARG A 17 -11.52 7.22 1.00
CA ARG A 17 -10.90 7.86 -0.15
C ARG A 17 -10.48 9.28 0.15
N ARG A 18 -9.17 9.51 0.06
CA ARG A 18 -8.55 10.82 0.01
C ARG A 18 -8.24 11.22 -1.43
N ILE A 19 -8.66 12.42 -1.84
CA ILE A 19 -8.51 12.90 -3.22
C ILE A 19 -7.03 13.14 -3.57
N ASP A 20 -6.24 13.52 -2.57
CA ASP A 20 -4.80 13.78 -2.67
C ASP A 20 -3.93 12.53 -2.64
N VAL A 21 -4.51 11.36 -2.31
CA VAL A 21 -3.79 10.10 -2.18
C VAL A 21 -4.21 9.15 -3.31
N PRO A 22 -3.31 8.78 -4.24
CA PRO A 22 -3.65 7.91 -5.35
C PRO A 22 -4.00 6.50 -4.87
N VAL A 23 -4.92 5.85 -5.60
CA VAL A 23 -5.22 4.43 -5.40
C VAL A 23 -4.16 3.60 -6.14
N VAL A 24 -3.53 2.67 -5.43
CA VAL A 24 -2.43 1.83 -5.92
C VAL A 24 -2.79 0.34 -6.00
N THR A 25 -4.08 0.01 -5.90
CA THR A 25 -4.60 -1.35 -6.09
C THR A 25 -5.63 -1.42 -7.21
N LEU A 26 -5.85 -2.64 -7.71
CA LEU A 26 -6.98 -3.00 -8.54
C LEU A 26 -7.67 -4.23 -7.95
N GLY A 27 -8.79 -4.04 -7.27
CA GLY A 27 -9.37 -5.07 -6.38
C GLY A 27 -8.37 -5.53 -5.30
N HIS A 28 -8.20 -6.84 -5.13
CA HIS A 28 -7.28 -7.41 -4.12
C HIS A 28 -5.82 -7.51 -4.59
N GLN A 29 -5.46 -6.78 -5.66
CA GLN A 29 -4.12 -6.84 -6.24
C GLN A 29 -3.43 -5.48 -6.16
N ILE A 30 -2.15 -5.48 -5.78
CA ILE A 30 -1.26 -4.32 -5.84
C ILE A 30 -0.90 -4.06 -7.30
N ASP A 31 -1.13 -2.84 -7.75
CA ASP A 31 -0.54 -2.32 -8.99
C ASP A 31 0.90 -1.91 -8.67
N ILE A 32 1.84 -2.82 -8.89
CA ILE A 32 3.22 -2.64 -8.43
C ILE A 32 3.91 -1.42 -9.05
N GLU A 33 3.58 -1.07 -10.30
CA GLU A 33 4.16 0.10 -10.96
C GLU A 33 3.71 1.38 -10.25
N LYS A 34 2.40 1.52 -9.99
CA LYS A 34 1.88 2.66 -9.24
C LYS A 34 2.36 2.71 -7.80
N ALA A 35 2.46 1.54 -7.16
CA ALA A 35 2.91 1.46 -5.78
C ALA A 35 4.38 1.88 -5.62
N LEU A 36 5.23 1.61 -6.61
CA LEU A 36 6.62 2.08 -6.62
C LEU A 36 6.75 3.56 -7.03
N ASP A 37 5.88 4.06 -7.91
CA ASP A 37 5.90 5.46 -8.38
C ASP A 37 5.63 6.47 -7.26
N VAL A 38 4.91 6.07 -6.21
CA VAL A 38 4.65 6.89 -5.02
C VAL A 38 5.78 6.87 -3.99
N ASP A 39 6.90 6.19 -4.28
CA ASP A 39 8.12 6.09 -3.46
C ASP A 39 7.84 5.79 -1.97
N PRO A 40 7.21 4.64 -1.66
CA PRO A 40 6.78 4.35 -0.30
C PRO A 40 7.98 3.99 0.58
N THR A 41 7.96 4.50 1.81
CA THR A 41 8.95 4.12 2.85
C THR A 41 8.41 3.05 3.80
N LEU A 42 7.10 2.98 3.97
CA LEU A 42 6.38 2.00 4.79
C LEU A 42 5.11 1.57 4.06
N VAL A 43 4.87 0.27 3.99
CA VAL A 43 3.65 -0.32 3.43
C VAL A 43 2.97 -1.14 4.51
N LEU A 44 1.70 -0.82 4.79
CA LEU A 44 0.83 -1.60 5.65
C LEU A 44 -0.11 -2.41 4.76
N VAL A 45 -0.12 -3.72 4.93
CA VAL A 45 -0.82 -4.65 4.05
C VAL A 45 -1.33 -5.83 4.88
N ASP A 46 -2.52 -6.36 4.58
CA ASP A 46 -3.02 -7.57 5.20
C ASP A 46 -2.71 -8.83 4.36
N GLU A 47 -3.13 -10.00 4.84
CA GLU A 47 -2.92 -11.28 4.16
C GLU A 47 -3.85 -11.53 2.97
N LEU A 48 -4.82 -10.64 2.71
CA LEU A 48 -5.81 -10.76 1.63
C LEU A 48 -5.35 -10.07 0.33
N ILE A 49 -4.30 -9.25 0.41
CA ILE A 49 -3.75 -8.51 -0.72
C ILE A 49 -2.53 -9.22 -1.28
N GLY A 50 -2.46 -9.31 -2.61
CA GLY A 50 -1.34 -9.87 -3.34
C GLY A 50 -1.05 -9.14 -4.65
N PRO A 51 -0.38 -9.78 -5.62
CA PRO A 51 0.28 -11.08 -5.49
C PRO A 51 1.56 -10.98 -4.62
N PRO A 52 2.10 -12.11 -4.09
CA PRO A 52 3.30 -12.10 -3.25
C PRO A 52 4.52 -11.43 -3.90
N GLU A 53 4.65 -11.55 -5.22
CA GLU A 53 5.74 -10.95 -5.99
C GLU A 53 5.71 -9.42 -5.94
N ALA A 54 4.53 -8.80 -5.84
CA ALA A 54 4.40 -7.35 -5.67
C ALA A 54 4.89 -6.91 -4.28
N ILE A 55 4.60 -7.71 -3.24
CA ILE A 55 5.11 -7.48 -1.89
C ILE A 55 6.64 -7.60 -1.85
N ASP A 56 7.19 -8.59 -2.54
CA ASP A 56 8.64 -8.77 -2.61
C ASP A 56 9.33 -7.65 -3.40
N ALA A 57 8.70 -7.13 -4.45
CA ALA A 57 9.20 -5.98 -5.18
C ALA A 57 9.24 -4.70 -4.32
N LEU A 58 8.21 -4.45 -3.50
CA LEU A 58 8.19 -3.34 -2.54
C LEU A 58 9.31 -3.46 -1.49
N LYS A 59 9.55 -4.66 -0.97
CA LYS A 59 10.69 -4.89 -0.06
C LYS A 59 12.03 -4.63 -0.77
N GLN A 60 12.16 -5.07 -2.01
CA GLN A 60 13.37 -4.88 -2.82
C GLN A 60 13.62 -3.41 -3.20
N SER A 61 12.58 -2.58 -3.27
CA SER A 61 12.72 -1.13 -3.46
C SER A 61 13.19 -0.41 -2.20
N GLY A 62 13.26 -1.10 -1.05
CA GLY A 62 13.70 -0.55 0.23
C GLY A 62 12.56 -0.09 1.13
N ALA A 63 11.30 -0.35 0.77
CA ALA A 63 10.17 -0.06 1.64
C ALA A 63 10.09 -1.08 2.78
N ASP A 64 9.81 -0.61 4.00
CA ASP A 64 9.44 -1.50 5.10
C ASP A 64 8.02 -2.02 4.87
N VAL A 65 7.85 -3.31 4.66
CA VAL A 65 6.53 -3.93 4.47
C VAL A 65 6.10 -4.65 5.73
N VAL A 66 5.01 -4.18 6.35
CA VAL A 66 4.48 -4.71 7.60
C VAL A 66 3.11 -5.33 7.35
N SER A 67 2.97 -6.60 7.71
CA SER A 67 1.67 -7.26 7.71
C SER A 67 0.85 -6.84 8.92
N VAL A 68 -0.39 -6.41 8.69
CA VAL A 68 -1.37 -6.08 9.74
C VAL A 68 -2.57 -7.02 9.63
N PRO A 69 -3.15 -7.49 10.76
CA PRO A 69 -4.37 -8.29 10.70
C PRO A 69 -5.52 -7.51 10.05
N PRO A 70 -6.39 -8.17 9.28
CA PRO A 70 -7.60 -7.53 8.75
C PRO A 70 -8.51 -7.07 9.91
N VAL A 71 -9.24 -5.99 9.67
CA VAL A 71 -10.19 -5.38 10.63
C VAL A 71 -11.64 -5.74 10.35
#